data_AF-A0A371Q983-F1
#
_entry.id   AF-A0A371Q983-F1
#
_cell.length_a   1.000
_cell.length_b   1.000
_cell.length_c   1.000
_cell.angle_alpha   90.00
_cell.angle_beta   90.00
_cell.angle_gamma   90.00
#
_symmetry.space_group_name_H-M   'P 1'
#
loop_
_entity.id
_entity.type
_entity.pdbx_description
1 polymer ?
#
loop_
_entity_poly.entity_id
_entity_poly.type
_entity_poly.pdbx_seq_one_letter_code
_entity_poly.pdbx_strand_id
1 'polypeptide(L)'
;MVDSVAELAGRLTGADAGGWTPEGVRALVAGLGWTWTDAASGPVIGTGRAAGDARLRPVGAMEERYAEGEAYLELAVPVGLAEPDAGSQAAAFRAVRDELTAALGAASIMGVYGSLGPFYDSGPLWGTPFLRWRDRPNTLELRAGKAGPELILQPTDPVENWFWRQGIGEEHSITGFFGSRNDPSNGGLGFPGGWDARSWETVTGALADFLGMLPAETTALGTSVSMPVYGQLPEGGAPILFDVSCRDRLSLGCFAPDDFDPSALGWGTVGKHPGTRKVWPDDDDPQWRIDAGGPGEPSGRALAETLVATARAVGVRTPADLIVGGEASYMDAYHVRFYGLGLKTG
;
A
#
# COMPACT_ATOMS: atom_id res chain seq x y z
N MET A 1 -14.36 -21.80 -21.94
CA MET A 1 -14.95 -21.01 -20.83
C MET A 1 -13.86 -20.09 -20.34
N VAL A 2 -14.16 -18.83 -20.05
CA VAL A 2 -13.17 -17.92 -19.46
C VAL A 2 -13.27 -18.12 -17.95
N ASP A 3 -12.22 -18.65 -17.33
CA ASP A 3 -12.18 -18.91 -15.89
C ASP A 3 -12.39 -17.60 -15.12
N SER A 4 -13.21 -17.66 -14.07
CA SER A 4 -13.33 -16.61 -13.06
C SER A 4 -11.97 -16.32 -12.39
N VAL A 5 -11.84 -15.18 -11.72
CA VAL A 5 -10.60 -14.86 -10.99
C VAL A 5 -10.40 -15.84 -9.84
N ALA A 6 -11.47 -16.21 -9.14
CA ALA A 6 -11.44 -17.22 -8.08
C ALA A 6 -10.95 -18.59 -8.56
N GLU A 7 -11.44 -19.08 -9.71
CA GLU A 7 -11.00 -20.36 -10.28
C GLU A 7 -9.51 -20.30 -10.67
N LEU A 8 -9.07 -19.21 -11.27
CA LEU A 8 -7.65 -18.99 -11.59
C LEU A 8 -6.79 -19.01 -10.31
N ALA A 9 -7.21 -18.30 -9.27
CA ALA A 9 -6.51 -18.26 -8.00
C ALA A 9 -6.40 -19.65 -7.35
N GLY A 10 -7.48 -20.43 -7.38
CA GLY A 10 -7.47 -21.83 -6.91
C GLY A 10 -6.50 -22.71 -7.70
N ARG A 11 -6.42 -22.53 -9.02
CA ARG A 11 -5.46 -23.25 -9.87
C ARG A 11 -4.02 -22.84 -9.59
N LEU A 12 -3.75 -21.54 -9.39
CA LEU A 12 -2.41 -21.03 -9.09
C LEU A 12 -1.91 -21.48 -7.72
N THR A 13 -2.77 -21.40 -6.70
CA THR A 13 -2.43 -21.84 -5.32
C THR A 13 -2.21 -23.34 -5.23
N GLY A 14 -2.95 -24.14 -5.99
CA GLY A 14 -2.77 -25.59 -6.06
C GLY A 14 -1.63 -26.07 -6.95
N ALA A 15 -0.93 -25.17 -7.67
CA ALA A 15 0.09 -25.57 -8.63
C ALA A 15 1.50 -25.60 -8.04
N ASP A 16 2.28 -26.57 -8.50
CA ASP A 16 3.70 -26.68 -8.17
C ASP A 16 4.54 -25.87 -9.18
N ALA A 17 5.28 -24.89 -8.69
CA ALA A 17 6.18 -24.06 -9.48
C ALA A 17 7.54 -24.74 -9.75
N GLY A 18 7.78 -25.94 -9.20
CA GLY A 18 9.02 -26.71 -9.38
C GLY A 18 10.26 -25.95 -8.93
N GLY A 19 10.15 -25.28 -7.77
CA GLY A 19 11.22 -24.45 -7.21
C GLY A 19 11.58 -23.22 -8.04
N TRP A 20 10.67 -22.76 -8.92
CA TRP A 20 10.89 -21.60 -9.80
C TRP A 20 12.09 -21.74 -10.74
N THR A 21 12.46 -22.99 -11.05
CA THR A 21 13.44 -23.33 -12.08
C THR A 21 12.83 -23.17 -13.49
N PRO A 22 13.64 -23.00 -14.55
CA PRO A 22 13.14 -22.96 -15.92
C PRO A 22 12.25 -24.15 -16.29
N GLU A 23 12.65 -25.35 -15.92
CA GLU A 23 11.88 -26.58 -16.18
C GLU A 23 10.59 -26.62 -15.35
N GLY A 24 10.68 -26.26 -14.06
CA GLY A 24 9.54 -26.22 -13.15
C GLY A 24 8.46 -25.25 -13.61
N VAL A 25 8.85 -24.02 -13.97
CA VAL A 25 7.91 -22.99 -14.43
C VAL A 25 7.33 -23.32 -15.80
N ARG A 26 8.10 -23.94 -16.72
CA ARG A 26 7.55 -24.45 -17.98
C ARG A 26 6.51 -25.56 -17.75
N ALA A 27 6.74 -26.46 -16.80
CA ALA A 27 5.79 -27.49 -16.42
C ALA A 27 4.53 -26.90 -15.77
N LEU A 28 4.67 -25.90 -14.90
CA LEU A 28 3.57 -25.11 -14.34
C LEU A 28 2.70 -24.50 -15.45
N VAL A 29 3.30 -23.76 -16.38
CA VAL A 29 2.60 -23.12 -17.51
C VAL A 29 1.85 -24.16 -18.36
N ALA A 30 2.50 -25.28 -18.67
CA ALA A 30 1.88 -26.38 -19.42
C ALA A 30 0.71 -27.03 -18.65
N GLY A 31 0.86 -27.23 -17.34
CA GLY A 31 -0.19 -27.75 -16.46
C GLY A 31 -1.38 -26.79 -16.33
N LEU A 32 -1.15 -25.49 -16.50
CA LEU A 32 -2.19 -24.48 -16.61
C LEU A 32 -2.84 -24.43 -18.01
N GLY A 33 -2.37 -25.23 -18.96
CA GLY A 33 -2.89 -25.25 -20.33
C GLY A 33 -2.57 -23.96 -21.10
N TRP A 34 -1.55 -23.22 -20.68
CA TRP A 34 -1.12 -21.98 -21.31
C TRP A 34 0.03 -22.20 -22.28
N THR A 35 0.19 -21.28 -23.23
CA THR A 35 1.24 -21.36 -24.23
C THR A 35 2.45 -20.55 -23.82
N TRP A 36 3.64 -21.07 -24.10
CA TRP A 36 4.89 -20.39 -23.81
C TRP A 36 5.49 -19.83 -25.10
N THR A 37 5.83 -18.54 -25.12
CA THR A 37 6.56 -17.90 -26.21
C THR A 37 7.78 -17.17 -25.65
N ASP A 38 8.97 -17.53 -26.13
CA ASP A 38 10.19 -16.80 -25.80
C ASP A 38 10.21 -15.46 -26.55
N ALA A 39 10.37 -14.35 -25.82
CA ALA A 39 10.51 -13.01 -26.38
C ALA A 39 11.77 -12.31 -25.84
N ALA A 40 12.21 -11.24 -26.52
CA ALA A 40 13.44 -10.53 -26.18
C ALA A 40 13.42 -9.91 -24.77
N SER A 41 12.24 -9.56 -24.26
CA SER A 41 12.03 -9.00 -22.91
C SER A 41 11.79 -10.06 -21.83
N GLY A 42 11.87 -11.34 -22.18
CA GLY A 42 11.51 -12.47 -21.33
C GLY A 42 10.31 -13.27 -21.85
N PRO A 43 9.99 -14.42 -21.24
CA PRO A 43 8.90 -15.26 -21.69
C PRO A 43 7.52 -14.59 -21.55
N VAL A 44 6.71 -14.70 -22.60
CA VAL A 44 5.30 -14.30 -22.61
C VAL A 44 4.43 -15.55 -22.60
N ILE A 45 3.45 -15.57 -21.71
CA ILE A 45 2.61 -16.74 -21.46
C ILE A 45 1.19 -16.46 -21.95
N GLY A 46 0.80 -17.10 -23.05
CA GLY A 46 -0.52 -16.97 -23.65
C GLY A 46 -1.59 -17.62 -22.78
N THR A 47 -2.42 -16.80 -22.13
CA THR A 47 -3.44 -17.27 -21.19
C THR A 47 -4.82 -17.46 -21.84
N GLY A 48 -5.02 -16.84 -23.01
CA GLY A 48 -6.34 -16.75 -23.67
C GLY A 48 -7.34 -15.85 -22.96
N ARG A 49 -6.91 -15.07 -21.94
CA ARG A 49 -7.77 -14.14 -21.20
C ARG A 49 -7.88 -12.79 -21.91
N ALA A 50 -9.05 -12.17 -21.81
CA ALA A 50 -9.29 -10.83 -22.37
C ALA A 50 -8.43 -9.74 -21.72
N ALA A 51 -8.02 -9.93 -20.46
CA ALA A 51 -7.15 -9.00 -19.73
C ALA A 51 -5.69 -9.04 -20.22
N GLY A 52 -5.31 -10.04 -21.02
CA GLY A 52 -4.00 -10.15 -21.63
C GLY A 52 -3.19 -11.37 -21.19
N ASP A 53 -1.96 -11.42 -21.70
CA ASP A 53 -1.01 -12.50 -21.45
C ASP A 53 -0.31 -12.35 -20.10
N ALA A 54 0.04 -13.49 -19.51
CA ALA A 54 0.82 -13.54 -18.30
C ALA A 54 2.31 -13.35 -18.62
N ARG A 55 3.06 -12.87 -17.63
CA ARG A 55 4.46 -12.51 -17.76
C ARG A 55 5.27 -13.11 -16.63
N LEU A 56 6.44 -13.64 -16.97
CA LEU A 56 7.43 -14.04 -15.98
C LEU A 56 8.44 -12.91 -15.78
N ARG A 57 8.79 -12.63 -14.52
CA ARG A 57 9.91 -11.76 -14.18
C ARG A 57 11.13 -12.62 -13.85
N PRO A 58 12.18 -12.64 -14.70
CA PRO A 58 13.43 -13.30 -14.36
C PRO A 58 14.10 -12.67 -13.14
N VAL A 59 14.90 -13.45 -12.42
CA VAL A 59 15.82 -12.91 -11.41
C VAL A 59 16.87 -12.06 -12.12
N GLY A 60 16.97 -10.79 -11.75
CA GLY A 60 17.98 -9.86 -12.23
C GLY A 60 19.20 -9.81 -11.31
N ALA A 61 20.28 -9.17 -11.79
CA ALA A 61 21.54 -9.08 -11.06
C ALA A 61 21.43 -8.39 -9.68
N MET A 62 20.46 -7.49 -9.50
CA MET A 62 20.23 -6.83 -8.21
C MET A 62 19.47 -7.72 -7.24
N GLU A 63 18.66 -8.65 -7.77
CA GLU A 63 17.79 -9.52 -7.02
C GLU A 63 18.41 -10.89 -6.70
N GLU A 64 19.50 -11.28 -7.38
CA GLU A 64 20.26 -12.52 -7.10
C GLU A 64 20.59 -12.68 -5.62
N ARG A 65 20.84 -11.58 -4.90
CA ARG A 65 21.14 -11.62 -3.46
C ARG A 65 19.97 -12.06 -2.58
N TYR A 66 18.74 -12.08 -3.11
CA TYR A 66 17.51 -12.46 -2.42
C TYR A 66 16.94 -13.81 -2.88
N ALA A 67 17.44 -14.37 -3.97
CA ALA A 67 17.06 -15.67 -4.51
C ALA A 67 17.99 -16.76 -3.97
N GLU A 68 17.45 -17.96 -3.74
CA GLU A 68 18.16 -19.16 -3.25
C GLU A 68 18.21 -20.27 -4.33
N GLY A 69 18.07 -19.89 -5.60
CA GLY A 69 18.15 -20.80 -6.75
C GLY A 69 17.03 -20.61 -7.78
N GLU A 70 16.07 -19.72 -7.50
CA GLU A 70 14.99 -19.37 -8.42
C GLU A 70 15.54 -18.69 -9.68
N ALA A 71 14.98 -19.04 -10.84
CA ALA A 71 15.25 -18.33 -12.09
C ALA A 71 14.25 -17.19 -12.35
N TYR A 72 13.11 -17.21 -11.65
CA TYR A 72 12.03 -16.22 -11.78
C TYR A 72 11.54 -15.78 -10.42
N LEU A 73 11.25 -14.49 -10.29
CA LEU A 73 10.71 -13.87 -9.07
C LEU A 73 9.19 -13.96 -8.99
N GLU A 74 8.51 -13.95 -10.13
CA GLU A 74 7.05 -13.96 -10.18
C GLU A 74 6.50 -14.40 -11.54
N LEU A 75 5.28 -14.94 -11.50
CA LEU A 75 4.37 -15.09 -12.62
C LEU A 75 3.20 -14.12 -12.42
N ALA A 76 3.16 -13.06 -13.21
CA ALA A 76 2.15 -12.02 -13.17
C ALA A 76 1.06 -12.28 -14.22
N VAL A 77 -0.20 -12.35 -13.79
CA VAL A 77 -1.36 -12.61 -14.64
C VAL A 77 -2.33 -11.43 -14.57
N PRO A 78 -2.51 -10.65 -15.65
CA PRO A 78 -3.56 -9.64 -15.71
C PRO A 78 -4.95 -10.28 -15.53
N VAL A 79 -5.74 -9.76 -14.58
CA VAL A 79 -7.08 -10.30 -14.28
C VAL A 79 -8.20 -9.31 -14.54
N GLY A 80 -7.88 -8.04 -14.74
CA GLY A 80 -8.84 -7.02 -15.17
C GLY A 80 -8.15 -5.91 -15.95
N LEU A 81 -8.94 -5.22 -16.77
CA LEU A 81 -8.56 -3.95 -17.38
C LEU A 81 -9.42 -2.85 -16.76
N ALA A 82 -8.85 -1.68 -16.58
CA ALA A 82 -9.55 -0.50 -16.11
C ALA A 82 -9.10 0.73 -16.89
N GLU A 83 -9.98 1.72 -16.96
CA GLU A 83 -9.63 3.05 -17.45
C GLU A 83 -8.45 3.61 -16.64
N PRO A 84 -7.60 4.47 -17.23
CA PRO A 84 -6.34 4.89 -16.60
C PRO A 84 -6.52 5.86 -15.42
N ASP A 85 -7.75 6.20 -15.04
CA ASP A 85 -8.03 7.05 -13.87
C ASP A 85 -8.03 6.26 -12.56
N ALA A 86 -7.64 6.92 -11.47
CA ALA A 86 -7.46 6.28 -10.17
C ALA A 86 -8.75 5.67 -9.59
N GLY A 87 -9.92 6.25 -9.88
CA GLY A 87 -11.21 5.76 -9.42
C GLY A 87 -11.57 4.42 -10.06
N SER A 88 -11.47 4.35 -11.38
CA SER A 88 -11.72 3.12 -12.15
C SER A 88 -10.75 2.01 -11.78
N GLN A 89 -9.46 2.32 -11.61
CA GLN A 89 -8.45 1.36 -11.18
C GLN A 89 -8.73 0.79 -9.78
N ALA A 90 -9.03 1.66 -8.82
CA ALA A 90 -9.35 1.25 -7.46
C ALA A 90 -10.63 0.40 -7.40
N ALA A 91 -11.65 0.75 -8.20
CA ALA A 91 -12.89 -0.02 -8.29
C ALA A 91 -12.66 -1.42 -8.91
N ALA A 92 -11.88 -1.51 -9.98
CA ALA A 92 -11.53 -2.78 -10.61
C ALA A 92 -10.74 -3.69 -9.65
N PHE A 93 -9.76 -3.12 -8.94
CA PHE A 93 -9.01 -3.86 -7.92
C PHE A 93 -9.94 -4.36 -6.80
N ARG A 94 -10.83 -3.50 -6.29
CA ARG A 94 -11.80 -3.86 -5.24
C ARG A 94 -12.71 -5.01 -5.67
N ALA A 95 -13.19 -5.00 -6.91
CA ALA A 95 -14.04 -6.08 -7.43
C ALA A 95 -13.30 -7.43 -7.40
N VAL A 96 -12.04 -7.46 -7.83
CA VAL A 96 -11.19 -8.66 -7.81
C VAL A 96 -10.90 -9.08 -6.37
N ARG A 97 -10.58 -8.14 -5.47
CA ARG A 97 -10.43 -8.42 -4.04
C ARG A 97 -11.65 -9.12 -3.47
N ASP A 98 -12.84 -8.57 -3.73
CA ASP A 98 -14.09 -9.07 -3.15
C ASP A 98 -14.37 -10.50 -3.62
N GLU A 99 -14.14 -10.79 -4.90
CA GLU A 99 -14.22 -12.15 -5.45
C GLU A 99 -13.22 -13.11 -4.79
N LEU A 100 -11.95 -12.72 -4.69
CA LEU A 100 -10.91 -13.55 -4.08
C LEU A 100 -11.14 -13.77 -2.58
N THR A 101 -11.59 -12.73 -1.87
CA THR A 101 -11.89 -12.82 -0.44
C THR A 101 -13.06 -13.78 -0.18
N ALA A 102 -14.06 -13.79 -1.06
CA ALA A 102 -15.17 -14.73 -0.98
C ALA A 102 -14.72 -16.18 -1.23
N ALA A 103 -13.74 -16.39 -2.11
CA ALA A 103 -13.25 -17.73 -2.49
C ALA A 103 -12.18 -18.30 -1.54
N LEU A 104 -11.23 -17.47 -1.10
CA LEU A 104 -10.04 -17.87 -0.35
C LEU A 104 -10.09 -17.46 1.13
N GLY A 105 -11.08 -16.66 1.52
CA GLY A 105 -11.09 -15.97 2.81
C GLY A 105 -10.23 -14.70 2.80
N ALA A 106 -10.14 -14.05 3.95
CA ALA A 106 -9.34 -12.84 4.10
C ALA A 106 -7.85 -13.12 3.88
N ALA A 107 -7.18 -12.26 3.11
CA ALA A 107 -5.74 -12.29 2.92
C ALA A 107 -5.01 -12.21 4.27
N SER A 108 -3.91 -12.95 4.45
CA SER A 108 -3.14 -12.92 5.70
C SER A 108 -2.31 -11.64 5.85
N ILE A 109 -2.06 -10.96 4.72
CA ILE A 109 -1.27 -9.72 4.60
C ILE A 109 -1.98 -8.75 3.65
N MET A 110 -1.90 -7.46 3.95
CA MET A 110 -2.27 -6.39 3.03
C MET A 110 -1.26 -5.25 3.10
N GLY A 111 -1.29 -4.34 2.14
CA GLY A 111 -0.48 -3.14 2.24
C GLY A 111 -0.45 -2.33 0.96
N VAL A 112 0.53 -1.43 0.94
CA VAL A 112 0.86 -0.54 -0.16
C VAL A 112 2.37 -0.54 -0.30
N TYR A 113 2.88 -0.76 -1.52
CA TYR A 113 4.33 -0.75 -1.77
C TYR A 113 4.95 0.66 -1.83
N GLY A 114 4.12 1.69 -2.02
CA GLY A 114 4.54 3.05 -2.29
C GLY A 114 5.24 3.21 -3.64
N SER A 115 5.99 4.29 -3.79
CA SER A 115 6.66 4.69 -5.05
C SER A 115 7.75 3.74 -5.53
N LEU A 116 8.33 2.90 -4.67
CA LEU A 116 9.47 2.05 -5.02
C LEU A 116 9.07 0.65 -5.51
N GLY A 117 7.82 0.23 -5.28
CA GLY A 117 7.36 -1.12 -5.65
C GLY A 117 8.19 -2.25 -5.00
N PRO A 118 7.83 -3.51 -5.22
CA PRO A 118 8.76 -4.61 -4.98
C PRO A 118 9.90 -4.55 -6.02
N PHE A 119 11.13 -4.83 -5.59
CA PHE A 119 12.31 -4.92 -6.47
C PHE A 119 12.61 -3.66 -7.30
N TYR A 120 12.34 -2.48 -6.74
CA TYR A 120 12.58 -1.17 -7.37
C TYR A 120 11.84 -0.93 -8.69
N ASP A 121 10.76 -1.68 -8.95
CA ASP A 121 9.90 -1.38 -10.09
C ASP A 121 9.05 -0.14 -9.79
N SER A 122 8.93 0.74 -10.78
CA SER A 122 8.00 1.86 -10.73
C SER A 122 6.57 1.36 -10.53
N GLY A 123 5.96 1.71 -9.40
CA GLY A 123 4.55 1.42 -9.13
C GLY A 123 3.58 2.11 -10.10
N PRO A 124 2.32 1.65 -10.19
CA PRO A 124 1.28 2.37 -10.93
C PRO A 124 1.06 3.79 -10.39
N LEU A 125 0.72 4.72 -11.29
CA LEU A 125 0.53 6.14 -10.96
C LEU A 125 -0.71 6.42 -10.09
N TRP A 126 -1.58 5.44 -9.86
CA TRP A 126 -2.83 5.61 -9.11
C TRP A 126 -2.74 5.12 -7.66
N GLY A 127 -1.64 4.45 -7.29
CA GLY A 127 -1.48 3.77 -6.00
C GLY A 127 -0.92 2.37 -6.18
N THR A 128 -0.46 1.75 -5.09
CA THR A 128 0.19 0.42 -5.14
C THR A 128 -0.37 -0.58 -4.13
N PRO A 129 -1.71 -0.72 -4.00
CA PRO A 129 -2.31 -1.64 -3.06
C PRO A 129 -1.98 -3.10 -3.42
N PHE A 130 -1.84 -3.92 -2.38
CA PHE A 130 -1.71 -5.37 -2.53
C PHE A 130 -2.36 -6.14 -1.39
N LEU A 131 -2.71 -7.40 -1.67
CA LEU A 131 -3.22 -8.39 -0.72
C LEU A 131 -2.53 -9.73 -0.97
N ARG A 132 -2.10 -10.43 0.08
CA ARG A 132 -1.44 -11.74 -0.06
C ARG A 132 -2.15 -12.83 0.72
N TRP A 133 -2.38 -13.94 0.04
CA TRP A 133 -2.68 -15.23 0.63
C TRP A 133 -1.36 -15.99 0.70
N ARG A 134 -0.65 -15.80 1.82
CA ARG A 134 0.65 -16.42 2.06
C ARG A 134 0.47 -17.91 2.27
N ASP A 135 1.29 -18.70 1.58
CA ASP A 135 1.43 -20.15 1.79
C ASP A 135 2.90 -20.56 1.54
N ARG A 136 3.23 -21.84 1.67
CA ARG A 136 4.54 -22.39 1.32
C ARG A 136 4.38 -23.56 0.34
N PRO A 137 5.18 -23.61 -0.74
CA PRO A 137 6.34 -22.75 -1.02
C PRO A 137 6.00 -21.42 -1.73
N ASN A 138 4.74 -21.24 -2.15
CA ASN A 138 4.34 -20.11 -2.99
C ASN A 138 3.33 -19.21 -2.28
N THR A 139 3.38 -17.92 -2.59
CA THR A 139 2.39 -16.93 -2.16
C THR A 139 1.59 -16.45 -3.37
N LEU A 140 0.27 -16.36 -3.20
CA LEU A 140 -0.59 -15.66 -4.15
C LEU A 140 -0.80 -14.22 -3.69
N GLU A 141 -0.58 -13.27 -4.58
CA GLU A 141 -0.79 -11.85 -4.34
C GLU A 141 -1.74 -11.25 -5.38
N LEU A 142 -2.73 -10.48 -4.92
CA LEU A 142 -3.42 -9.51 -5.75
C LEU A 142 -2.66 -8.19 -5.66
N ARG A 143 -2.18 -7.67 -6.79
CA ARG A 143 -1.37 -6.44 -6.88
C ARG A 143 -1.96 -5.45 -7.88
N ALA A 144 -1.81 -4.18 -7.58
CA ALA A 144 -2.08 -3.12 -8.55
C ALA A 144 -1.10 -3.17 -9.73
N GLY A 145 -1.63 -3.30 -10.95
CA GLY A 145 -0.87 -3.20 -12.19
C GLY A 145 -1.09 -1.85 -12.89
N LYS A 146 -0.33 -1.63 -13.97
CA LYS A 146 -0.37 -0.39 -14.77
C LYS A 146 -1.68 -0.19 -15.55
N ALA A 147 -2.38 -1.27 -15.87
CA ALA A 147 -3.61 -1.25 -16.67
C ALA A 147 -4.83 -1.82 -15.91
N GLY A 148 -4.64 -2.26 -14.68
CA GLY A 148 -5.65 -2.99 -13.90
C GLY A 148 -5.02 -3.91 -12.86
N PRO A 149 -5.84 -4.65 -12.10
CA PRO A 149 -5.37 -5.63 -11.13
C PRO A 149 -4.68 -6.83 -11.79
N GLU A 150 -3.65 -7.33 -11.12
CA GLU A 150 -2.88 -8.50 -11.51
C GLU A 150 -2.87 -9.54 -10.37
N LEU A 151 -3.03 -10.80 -10.72
CA LEU A 151 -2.73 -11.92 -9.82
C LEU A 151 -1.29 -12.36 -10.02
N ILE A 152 -0.53 -12.38 -8.95
CA ILE A 152 0.88 -12.73 -8.93
C ILE A 152 1.02 -14.03 -8.14
N LEU A 153 1.62 -15.04 -8.78
CA LEU A 153 2.17 -16.19 -8.07
C LEU A 153 3.68 -15.94 -7.92
N GLN A 154 4.22 -16.13 -6.72
CA GLN A 154 5.65 -15.90 -6.43
C GLN A 154 6.15 -16.87 -5.36
N PRO A 155 7.47 -17.17 -5.31
CA PRO A 155 8.05 -17.89 -4.19
C PRO A 155 7.93 -17.02 -2.92
N THR A 156 7.63 -17.65 -1.79
CA THR A 156 7.35 -16.91 -0.54
C THR A 156 8.60 -16.19 0.01
N ASP A 157 9.77 -16.83 -0.05
CA ASP A 157 10.96 -16.34 0.64
C ASP A 157 11.66 -15.15 -0.04
N PRO A 158 11.87 -15.08 -1.38
CA PRO A 158 12.63 -13.99 -2.01
C PRO A 158 12.01 -12.59 -1.81
N VAL A 159 10.68 -12.49 -1.85
CA VAL A 159 9.96 -11.21 -1.66
C VAL A 159 10.05 -10.76 -0.20
N GLU A 160 9.89 -11.68 0.75
CA GLU A 160 10.04 -11.38 2.18
C GLU A 160 11.48 -10.99 2.53
N ASN A 161 12.46 -11.67 1.93
CA ASN A 161 13.87 -11.34 2.06
C ASN A 161 14.21 -9.96 1.49
N TRP A 162 13.58 -9.55 0.39
CA TRP A 162 13.73 -8.20 -0.15
C TRP A 162 13.30 -7.16 0.88
N PHE A 163 12.09 -7.27 1.44
CA PHE A 163 11.58 -6.33 2.45
C PHE A 163 12.46 -6.25 3.70
N TRP A 164 12.94 -7.39 4.19
CA TRP A 164 13.83 -7.45 5.36
C TRP A 164 15.13 -6.68 5.12
N ARG A 165 15.76 -6.89 3.95
CA ARG A 165 17.11 -6.41 3.67
C ARG A 165 17.19 -4.96 3.16
N GLN A 166 16.07 -4.37 2.74
CA GLN A 166 15.98 -2.92 2.53
C GLN A 166 16.00 -2.15 3.87
N GLY A 167 15.73 -2.82 4.99
CA GLY A 167 15.54 -2.24 6.32
C GLY A 167 16.79 -1.76 7.07
N ILE A 168 17.77 -1.14 6.42
CA ILE A 168 18.87 -0.46 7.12
C ILE A 168 18.76 1.05 6.91
N GLY A 169 17.85 1.71 7.64
CA GLY A 169 17.93 3.09 8.16
C GLY A 169 18.17 4.27 7.20
N GLU A 170 18.33 4.03 5.90
CA GLU A 170 18.51 5.07 4.88
C GLU A 170 17.17 5.72 4.57
N GLU A 171 17.12 7.05 4.57
CA GLU A 171 15.91 7.80 4.21
C GLU A 171 15.45 7.40 2.81
N HIS A 172 14.14 7.24 2.66
CA HIS A 172 13.50 6.79 1.42
C HIS A 172 13.87 5.37 0.95
N SER A 173 14.53 4.54 1.77
CA SER A 173 14.83 3.14 1.40
C SER A 173 13.58 2.28 1.14
N ILE A 174 12.45 2.65 1.74
CA ILE A 174 11.16 1.95 1.65
C ILE A 174 9.99 2.94 1.74
N THR A 175 8.89 2.67 1.04
CA THR A 175 7.69 3.52 1.00
C THR A 175 6.40 2.71 1.17
N GLY A 176 5.29 3.38 1.50
CA GLY A 176 4.01 2.72 1.77
C GLY A 176 3.89 2.13 3.18
N PHE A 177 3.08 1.08 3.32
CA PHE A 177 2.78 0.43 4.59
C PHE A 177 2.48 -1.06 4.43
N PHE A 178 2.63 -1.80 5.52
CA PHE A 178 2.41 -3.24 5.55
C PHE A 178 1.58 -3.62 6.76
N GLY A 179 0.51 -4.37 6.51
CA GLY A 179 -0.43 -4.88 7.49
C GLY A 179 -0.46 -6.40 7.49
N SER A 180 -0.54 -6.99 8.69
CA SER A 180 -0.64 -8.45 8.85
C SER A 180 -1.75 -8.82 9.82
N ARG A 181 -2.38 -9.96 9.56
CA ARG A 181 -3.31 -10.58 10.51
C ARG A 181 -2.55 -11.49 11.47
N ASN A 182 -3.16 -11.75 12.61
CA ASN A 182 -2.77 -12.90 13.44
C ASN A 182 -3.23 -14.20 12.76
N ASP A 183 -2.44 -14.66 11.80
CA ASP A 183 -2.69 -15.85 10.99
C ASP A 183 -1.50 -16.82 11.09
N PRO A 184 -1.70 -18.12 11.34
CA PRO A 184 -0.62 -19.10 11.36
C PRO A 184 0.21 -19.13 10.08
N SER A 185 -0.39 -18.80 8.93
CA SER A 185 0.31 -18.73 7.66
C SER A 185 1.39 -17.66 7.65
N ASN A 186 1.38 -16.68 8.56
CA ASN A 186 2.41 -15.65 8.73
C ASN A 186 3.62 -16.12 9.57
N GLY A 187 3.72 -17.42 9.91
CA GLY A 187 4.86 -17.97 10.62
C GLY A 187 6.20 -17.69 9.92
N GLY A 188 7.13 -17.04 10.64
CA GLY A 188 8.43 -16.66 10.11
C GLY A 188 8.43 -15.42 9.21
N LEU A 189 7.30 -14.71 9.07
CA LEU A 189 7.21 -13.46 8.33
C LEU A 189 8.08 -12.38 8.99
N GLY A 190 8.99 -11.81 8.20
CA GLY A 190 9.73 -10.60 8.55
C GLY A 190 8.92 -9.34 8.24
N PHE A 191 8.97 -8.35 9.12
CA PHE A 191 8.44 -7.02 8.80
C PHE A 191 9.54 -6.18 8.16
N PRO A 192 9.20 -5.33 7.16
CA PRO A 192 10.13 -4.32 6.69
C PRO A 192 10.63 -3.48 7.88
N GLY A 193 11.89 -3.05 7.79
CA GLY A 193 12.42 -2.03 8.70
C GLY A 193 11.67 -0.69 8.56
N GLY A 194 12.18 0.34 9.21
CA GLY A 194 11.75 1.72 9.03
C GLY A 194 12.96 2.61 8.75
N TRP A 195 12.70 3.85 8.41
CA TRP A 195 13.68 4.93 8.44
C TRP A 195 13.09 6.12 9.20
N ASP A 196 13.95 7.04 9.65
CA ASP A 196 13.52 8.25 10.35
C ASP A 196 13.79 9.46 9.47
N ALA A 197 12.79 10.32 9.27
CA ALA A 197 12.94 11.56 8.53
C ALA A 197 13.80 12.56 9.33
N ARG A 198 14.91 13.03 8.75
CA ARG A 198 15.79 14.02 9.39
C ARG A 198 15.47 15.45 8.98
N SER A 199 14.58 15.66 8.02
CA SER A 199 14.24 16.99 7.51
C SER A 199 12.75 17.20 7.26
N TRP A 200 12.31 18.45 7.34
CA TRP A 200 10.94 18.84 6.99
C TRP A 200 10.62 18.58 5.52
N GLU A 201 11.61 18.66 4.64
CA GLU A 201 11.45 18.35 3.22
C GLU A 201 11.14 16.86 3.02
N THR A 202 11.91 15.99 3.68
CA THR A 202 11.75 14.53 3.67
C THR A 202 10.33 14.14 4.11
N VAL A 203 9.87 14.62 5.27
CA VAL A 203 8.52 14.30 5.76
C VAL A 203 7.42 14.90 4.88
N THR A 204 7.63 16.09 4.31
CA THR A 204 6.66 16.70 3.38
C THR A 204 6.53 15.85 2.11
N GLY A 205 7.64 15.33 1.58
CA GLY A 205 7.64 14.42 0.43
C GLY A 205 6.90 13.11 0.74
N ALA A 206 7.25 12.45 1.85
CA ALA A 206 6.62 11.21 2.25
C ALA A 206 5.10 11.36 2.52
N LEU A 207 4.69 12.44 3.19
CA LEU A 207 3.29 12.77 3.39
C LEU A 207 2.58 13.10 2.06
N ALA A 208 3.25 13.78 1.13
CA ALA A 208 2.66 14.12 -0.15
C ALA A 208 2.32 12.87 -0.97
N ASP A 209 3.25 11.92 -1.05
CA ASP A 209 3.05 10.64 -1.73
C ASP A 209 1.93 9.83 -1.06
N PHE A 210 1.97 9.75 0.28
CA PHE A 210 0.95 9.05 1.06
C PHE A 210 -0.45 9.65 0.85
N LEU A 211 -0.62 10.96 1.06
CA LEU A 211 -1.93 11.63 0.99
C LEU A 211 -2.48 11.68 -0.45
N GLY A 212 -1.60 11.73 -1.46
CA GLY A 212 -2.01 11.76 -2.86
C GLY A 212 -2.66 10.45 -3.32
N MET A 213 -2.17 9.31 -2.83
CA MET A 213 -2.65 7.98 -3.24
C MET A 213 -3.68 7.38 -2.28
N LEU A 214 -3.75 7.87 -1.04
CA LEU A 214 -4.52 7.25 0.04
C LEU A 214 -5.97 6.91 -0.34
N PRO A 215 -6.79 7.78 -0.96
CA PRO A 215 -8.18 7.43 -1.30
C PRO A 215 -8.29 6.26 -2.28
N ALA A 216 -7.41 6.19 -3.28
CA ALA A 216 -7.42 5.12 -4.26
C ALA A 216 -7.03 3.80 -3.59
N GLU A 217 -6.01 3.82 -2.74
CA GLU A 217 -5.50 2.66 -2.03
C GLU A 217 -6.49 2.12 -0.99
N THR A 218 -7.10 2.98 -0.17
CA THR A 218 -8.13 2.56 0.80
C THR A 218 -9.40 2.08 0.12
N THR A 219 -9.80 2.71 -1.00
CA THR A 219 -10.93 2.23 -1.81
C THR A 219 -10.65 0.84 -2.37
N ALA A 220 -9.48 0.64 -2.98
CA ALA A 220 -9.05 -0.64 -3.55
C ALA A 220 -8.99 -1.75 -2.50
N LEU A 221 -8.39 -1.46 -1.35
CA LEU A 221 -8.29 -2.40 -0.23
C LEU A 221 -9.63 -2.58 0.52
N GLY A 222 -10.56 -1.64 0.39
CA GLY A 222 -11.88 -1.69 1.02
C GLY A 222 -11.84 -1.49 2.53
N THR A 223 -10.84 -0.74 2.98
CA THR A 223 -10.51 -0.48 4.38
C THR A 223 -10.69 1.00 4.68
N SER A 224 -10.52 1.38 5.95
CA SER A 224 -10.35 2.77 6.34
C SER A 224 -9.06 2.99 7.12
N VAL A 225 -8.55 4.21 7.05
CA VAL A 225 -7.47 4.74 7.88
C VAL A 225 -8.05 5.82 8.79
N SER A 226 -7.67 5.80 10.05
CA SER A 226 -7.74 6.94 10.97
C SER A 226 -6.36 7.05 11.60
N MET A 227 -5.71 8.19 11.41
CA MET A 227 -4.32 8.38 11.78
C MET A 227 -4.16 9.74 12.46
N PRO A 228 -4.37 9.79 13.79
CA PRO A 228 -4.00 10.96 14.56
C PRO A 228 -2.48 11.11 14.55
N VAL A 229 -2.01 12.34 14.36
CA VAL A 229 -0.60 12.69 14.43
C VAL A 229 -0.40 13.67 15.57
N TYR A 230 0.46 13.26 16.49
CA TYR A 230 0.81 14.00 17.68
C TYR A 230 2.12 14.78 17.47
N GLY A 231 2.26 15.91 18.17
CA GLY A 231 3.47 16.73 18.14
C GLY A 231 4.09 16.85 19.51
N GLN A 232 5.30 16.34 19.71
CA GLN A 232 6.05 16.54 20.94
C GLN A 232 6.48 18.01 21.07
N LEU A 233 5.98 18.69 22.11
CA LEU A 233 6.27 20.10 22.36
C LEU A 233 7.45 20.30 23.33
N PRO A 234 8.21 21.41 23.20
CA PRO A 234 9.37 21.68 24.06
C PRO A 234 9.05 21.82 25.55
N GLU A 235 7.91 22.42 25.87
CA GLU A 235 7.36 22.60 27.21
C GLU A 235 6.79 21.31 27.82
N GLY A 236 6.76 20.23 27.04
CA GLY A 236 6.22 18.93 27.42
C GLY A 236 4.83 18.67 26.83
N GLY A 237 4.45 17.40 26.81
CA GLY A 237 3.20 16.94 26.20
C GLY A 237 3.33 16.63 24.71
N ALA A 238 2.35 15.88 24.20
CA ALA A 238 2.20 15.54 22.80
C ALA A 238 0.70 15.60 22.46
N PRO A 239 0.13 16.79 22.20
CA PRO A 239 -1.26 16.90 21.75
C PRO A 239 -1.41 16.35 20.33
N ILE A 240 -2.64 15.96 19.98
CA ILE A 240 -3.01 15.70 18.58
C ILE A 240 -2.91 17.04 17.84
N LEU A 241 -2.19 17.07 16.73
CA LEU A 241 -2.13 18.26 15.87
C LEU A 241 -3.17 18.16 14.76
N PHE A 242 -3.26 16.97 14.15
CA PHE A 242 -4.18 16.69 13.06
C PHE A 242 -4.50 15.20 12.98
N ASP A 243 -5.65 14.88 12.41
CA ASP A 243 -6.07 13.50 12.07
C ASP A 243 -6.19 13.36 10.56
N VAL A 244 -5.66 12.25 10.03
CA VAL A 244 -5.84 11.82 8.66
C VAL A 244 -6.85 10.69 8.64
N SER A 245 -8.03 10.94 8.06
CA SER A 245 -9.11 9.96 7.98
C SER A 245 -9.46 9.69 6.53
N CYS A 246 -9.44 8.43 6.11
CA CYS A 246 -9.77 8.03 4.74
C CYS A 246 -10.52 6.70 4.69
N ARG A 247 -11.58 6.63 3.89
CA ARG A 247 -12.20 5.36 3.47
C ARG A 247 -12.33 5.36 1.95
N ASP A 248 -13.36 6.02 1.44
CA ASP A 248 -13.53 6.29 0.01
C ASP A 248 -13.19 7.75 -0.33
N ARG A 249 -13.11 8.62 0.69
CA ARG A 249 -12.72 10.03 0.59
C ARG A 249 -11.73 10.38 1.70
N LEU A 250 -10.72 11.18 1.38
CA LEU A 250 -9.75 11.71 2.33
C LEU A 250 -10.30 12.97 3.00
N SER A 251 -10.19 12.98 4.32
CA SER A 251 -10.54 14.08 5.19
C SER A 251 -9.41 14.33 6.18
N LEU A 252 -9.11 15.60 6.42
CA LEU A 252 -8.16 16.02 7.45
C LEU A 252 -8.91 16.81 8.52
N GLY A 253 -8.60 16.55 9.79
CA GLY A 253 -9.03 17.37 10.93
C GLY A 253 -7.84 18.05 11.59
N CYS A 254 -8.01 19.28 12.06
CA CYS A 254 -6.99 20.03 12.79
C CYS A 254 -7.43 20.27 14.23
N PHE A 255 -6.55 19.89 15.15
CA PHE A 255 -6.71 19.99 16.61
C PHE A 255 -5.75 21.03 17.21
N ALA A 256 -5.16 21.88 16.37
CA ALA A 256 -4.20 22.88 16.82
C ALA A 256 -4.84 23.85 17.84
N PRO A 257 -4.04 24.40 18.78
CA PRO A 257 -4.55 25.24 19.88
C PRO A 257 -5.16 26.58 19.43
N ASP A 258 -5.91 27.24 20.32
CA ASP A 258 -6.69 28.45 20.05
C ASP A 258 -5.87 29.71 19.68
N ASP A 259 -4.57 29.74 19.97
CA ASP A 259 -3.67 30.87 19.71
C ASP A 259 -3.03 30.84 18.30
N PHE A 260 -3.41 29.85 17.50
CA PHE A 260 -3.04 29.69 16.10
C PHE A 260 -4.20 30.13 15.17
N ASP A 261 -3.89 30.58 13.95
CA ASP A 261 -4.89 30.88 12.91
C ASP A 261 -4.90 29.77 11.83
N PRO A 262 -5.72 28.72 11.98
CA PRO A 262 -5.86 27.66 10.99
C PRO A 262 -6.29 28.14 9.62
N SER A 263 -7.09 29.20 9.55
CA SER A 263 -7.62 29.69 8.28
C SER A 263 -6.51 30.25 7.39
N ALA A 264 -5.51 30.90 7.98
CA ALA A 264 -4.33 31.41 7.28
C ALA A 264 -3.46 30.29 6.66
N LEU A 265 -3.51 29.07 7.22
CA LEU A 265 -2.82 27.90 6.67
C LEU A 265 -3.68 27.08 5.70
N GLY A 266 -4.88 27.54 5.38
CA GLY A 266 -5.75 26.89 4.38
C GLY A 266 -6.80 25.94 4.97
N TRP A 267 -6.91 25.82 6.29
CA TRP A 267 -7.96 25.02 6.92
C TRP A 267 -9.35 25.64 6.70
N GLY A 268 -10.36 24.81 6.42
CA GLY A 268 -11.76 25.19 6.33
C GLY A 268 -12.55 24.78 7.58
N THR A 269 -13.86 25.05 7.61
CA THR A 269 -14.75 24.56 8.68
C THR A 269 -15.74 23.53 8.13
N VAL A 270 -16.50 22.85 9.01
CA VAL A 270 -17.59 21.94 8.60
C VAL A 270 -18.62 22.62 7.71
N GLY A 271 -18.88 23.92 7.89
CA GLY A 271 -19.77 24.68 6.99
C GLY A 271 -19.26 24.77 5.55
N LYS A 272 -17.93 24.77 5.38
CA LYS A 272 -17.25 24.70 4.07
C LYS A 272 -17.11 23.25 3.56
N HIS A 273 -17.08 22.28 4.48
CA HIS A 273 -16.85 20.85 4.19
C HIS A 273 -17.85 19.95 4.94
N PRO A 274 -19.14 19.95 4.58
CA PRO A 274 -20.16 19.21 5.34
C PRO A 274 -19.95 17.68 5.31
N GLY A 275 -19.29 17.16 4.27
CA GLY A 275 -18.99 15.72 4.12
C GLY A 275 -17.89 15.18 5.04
N THR A 276 -17.18 16.05 5.78
CA THR A 276 -16.11 15.63 6.71
C THR A 276 -16.57 15.55 8.17
N ARG A 277 -17.86 15.68 8.42
CA ARG A 277 -18.47 15.51 9.74
C ARG A 277 -18.35 14.05 10.18
N LYS A 278 -17.51 13.76 11.17
CA LYS A 278 -17.42 12.46 11.84
C LYS A 278 -18.06 12.52 13.23
N VAL A 279 -18.51 11.36 13.71
CA VAL A 279 -19.13 11.15 15.02
C VAL A 279 -18.03 10.90 16.07
N TRP A 280 -17.15 11.87 16.30
CA TRP A 280 -16.41 11.86 17.58
C TRP A 280 -17.46 12.07 18.70
N PRO A 281 -17.44 11.27 19.78
CA PRO A 281 -18.42 11.40 20.86
C PRO A 281 -18.20 12.71 21.63
N ASP A 282 -18.98 13.74 21.29
CA ASP A 282 -19.05 15.11 21.86
C ASP A 282 -17.73 15.93 21.90
N ASP A 283 -17.90 17.26 22.06
CA ASP A 283 -17.04 18.45 22.28
C ASP A 283 -15.57 18.53 21.78
N ASP A 284 -14.89 17.41 21.51
CA ASP A 284 -13.50 17.35 21.00
C ASP A 284 -13.43 17.20 19.46
N ASP A 285 -14.56 17.35 18.76
CA ASP A 285 -14.63 17.23 17.30
C ASP A 285 -13.94 18.43 16.64
N PRO A 286 -12.90 18.26 15.79
CA PRO A 286 -12.09 19.37 15.31
C PRO A 286 -12.92 20.34 14.46
N GLN A 287 -12.94 21.62 14.85
CA GLN A 287 -13.67 22.65 14.10
C GLN A 287 -13.12 22.80 12.68
N TRP A 288 -11.81 22.63 12.52
CA TRP A 288 -11.06 22.93 11.31
C TRP A 288 -10.78 21.65 10.49
N ARG A 289 -11.12 21.68 9.21
CA ARG A 289 -11.15 20.50 8.34
C ARG A 289 -10.81 20.80 6.89
N ILE A 290 -10.38 19.76 6.19
CA ILE A 290 -10.23 19.72 4.73
C ILE A 290 -10.94 18.47 4.20
N ASP A 291 -11.83 18.63 3.23
CA ASP A 291 -12.28 17.54 2.34
C ASP A 291 -11.34 17.51 1.14
N ALA A 292 -10.50 16.49 1.06
CA ALA A 292 -9.49 16.35 0.02
C ALA A 292 -9.97 15.52 -1.17
N GLY A 293 -11.16 14.93 -1.10
CA GLY A 293 -11.73 14.20 -2.23
C GLY A 293 -11.54 12.69 -2.23
N GLY A 294 -12.04 12.08 -3.31
CA GLY A 294 -11.90 10.65 -3.62
C GLY A 294 -10.65 10.32 -4.44
N PRO A 295 -10.55 9.12 -5.01
CA PRO A 295 -9.40 8.69 -5.82
C PRO A 295 -9.00 9.70 -6.90
N GLY A 296 -7.74 10.13 -6.90
CA GLY A 296 -7.17 11.05 -7.89
C GLY A 296 -7.50 12.55 -7.70
N GLU A 297 -8.32 12.89 -6.69
CA GLU A 297 -8.67 14.28 -6.38
C GLU A 297 -7.65 15.03 -5.48
N PRO A 298 -6.99 14.39 -4.48
CA PRO A 298 -6.11 15.10 -3.56
C PRO A 298 -4.87 15.71 -4.23
N SER A 299 -4.59 16.97 -3.89
CA SER A 299 -3.26 17.56 -4.09
C SER A 299 -2.35 17.17 -2.92
N GLY A 300 -1.76 15.97 -2.97
CA GLY A 300 -0.94 15.41 -1.89
C GLY A 300 0.12 16.40 -1.36
N ARG A 301 0.81 17.10 -2.27
CA ARG A 301 1.81 18.12 -1.90
C ARG A 301 1.23 19.29 -1.10
N ALA A 302 0.11 19.87 -1.54
CA ALA A 302 -0.50 21.00 -0.85
C ALA A 302 -1.03 20.60 0.54
N LEU A 303 -1.58 19.39 0.65
CA LEU A 303 -2.03 18.84 1.93
C LEU A 303 -0.84 18.62 2.88
N ALA A 304 0.24 18.00 2.40
CA ALA A 304 1.44 17.78 3.20
C ALA A 304 2.07 19.09 3.70
N GLU A 305 2.16 20.10 2.83
CA GLU A 305 2.63 21.44 3.21
C GLU A 305 1.75 22.08 4.28
N THR A 306 0.42 21.90 4.18
CA THR A 306 -0.52 22.37 5.19
C THR A 306 -0.28 21.69 6.54
N LEU A 307 -0.12 20.36 6.57
CA LEU A 307 0.15 19.61 7.80
C LEU A 307 1.49 20.00 8.44
N VAL A 308 2.55 20.12 7.64
CA VAL A 308 3.88 20.51 8.12
C VAL A 308 3.90 21.96 8.59
N ALA A 309 3.26 22.88 7.87
CA ALA A 309 3.12 24.27 8.30
C ALA A 309 2.36 24.37 9.63
N THR A 310 1.30 23.55 9.80
CA THR A 310 0.53 23.47 11.05
C THR A 310 1.41 22.98 12.19
N ALA A 311 2.15 21.88 12.01
CA ALA A 311 3.07 21.36 13.04
C ALA A 311 4.11 22.41 13.47
N ARG A 312 4.71 23.11 12.51
CA ARG A 312 5.71 24.15 12.77
C ARG A 312 5.10 25.37 13.48
N ALA A 313 3.88 25.75 13.12
CA ALA A 313 3.18 26.87 13.75
C ALA A 313 2.83 26.59 15.22
N VAL A 314 2.48 25.34 15.54
CA VAL A 314 2.20 24.87 16.91
C VAL A 314 3.48 24.65 17.74
N GLY A 315 4.67 24.79 17.14
CA GLY A 315 5.94 24.77 17.87
C GLY A 315 6.71 23.44 17.81
N VAL A 316 6.28 22.48 16.98
CA VAL A 316 7.05 21.26 16.72
C VAL A 316 8.37 21.63 16.04
N ARG A 317 9.49 21.30 16.68
CA ARG A 317 10.82 21.78 16.25
C ARG A 317 11.40 20.97 15.11
N THR A 318 11.26 19.65 15.17
CA THR A 318 11.86 18.73 14.21
C THR A 318 10.86 17.64 13.77
N PRO A 319 11.08 17.01 12.60
CA PRO A 319 10.22 15.89 12.17
C PRO A 319 10.21 14.72 13.15
N ALA A 320 11.31 14.51 13.89
CA ALA A 320 11.43 13.44 14.90
C ALA A 320 10.52 13.62 16.12
N ASP A 321 9.92 14.81 16.25
CA ASP A 321 8.93 15.17 17.26
C ASP A 321 7.49 14.92 16.78
N LEU A 322 7.28 14.54 15.51
CA LEU A 322 5.99 14.05 15.01
C LEU A 322 5.84 12.55 15.29
N ILE A 323 4.68 12.17 15.81
CA ILE A 323 4.38 10.80 16.22
C ILE A 323 3.04 10.39 15.61
N VAL A 324 3.05 9.30 14.84
CA VAL A 324 1.82 8.63 14.41
C VAL A 324 1.22 7.91 15.61
N GLY A 325 -0.03 8.21 15.94
CA GLY A 325 -0.74 7.57 17.04
C GLY A 325 -0.86 6.06 16.88
N GLY A 326 -0.80 5.33 18.00
CA GLY A 326 -0.97 3.88 18.02
C GLY A 326 -2.33 3.42 17.49
N GLU A 327 -3.34 4.31 17.47
CA GLU A 327 -4.65 4.08 16.85
C GLU A 327 -4.53 3.75 15.36
N ALA A 328 -3.53 4.33 14.67
CA ALA A 328 -3.26 4.05 13.27
C ALA A 328 -2.70 2.64 13.04
N SER A 329 -2.20 1.96 14.09
CA SER A 329 -1.59 0.64 13.98
C SER A 329 -2.60 -0.46 13.68
N TYR A 330 -3.89 -0.14 13.55
CA TYR A 330 -4.93 -1.07 13.18
C TYR A 330 -5.75 -0.53 12.01
N MET A 331 -5.88 -1.37 10.98
CA MET A 331 -6.82 -1.17 9.88
C MET A 331 -7.67 -2.44 9.81
N ASP A 332 -8.91 -2.34 10.32
CA ASP A 332 -9.79 -3.48 10.56
C ASP A 332 -9.10 -4.58 11.39
N ALA A 333 -8.84 -5.73 10.78
CA ALA A 333 -8.23 -6.90 11.43
C ALA A 333 -6.71 -7.01 11.22
N TYR A 334 -6.08 -6.00 10.62
CA TYR A 334 -4.65 -5.99 10.32
C TYR A 334 -3.92 -5.06 11.26
N HIS A 335 -2.82 -5.56 11.83
CA HIS A 335 -1.85 -4.74 12.53
C HIS A 335 -0.87 -4.14 11.49
N VAL A 336 -0.82 -2.82 11.40
CA VAL A 336 -0.19 -2.06 10.31
C VAL A 336 1.03 -1.28 10.79
N ARG A 337 2.04 -1.18 9.93
CA ARG A 337 3.19 -0.29 10.09
C ARG A 337 3.36 0.61 8.88
N PHE A 338 3.38 1.92 9.10
CA PHE A 338 3.60 2.96 8.08
C PHE A 338 5.08 3.33 7.95
N TYR A 339 5.92 2.36 7.59
CA TYR A 339 7.36 2.58 7.48
C TYR A 339 7.76 3.62 6.43
N GLY A 340 6.91 3.87 5.43
CA GLY A 340 7.17 4.85 4.38
C GLY A 340 7.02 6.32 4.79
N LEU A 341 6.46 6.60 5.97
CA LEU A 341 6.27 7.98 6.44
C LEU A 341 7.52 8.59 7.06
N GLY A 342 8.48 7.76 7.48
CA GLY A 342 9.66 8.25 8.19
C GLY A 342 9.36 8.81 9.59
N LEU A 343 8.22 8.43 10.17
CA LEU A 343 7.72 8.93 11.46
C LEU A 343 7.68 7.81 12.50
N LYS A 344 7.87 8.19 13.76
CA LYS A 344 7.71 7.27 14.89
C LYS A 344 6.24 6.89 15.05
N THR A 345 6.01 5.67 15.53
CA THR A 345 4.68 5.23 15.99
C THR A 345 4.68 5.21 17.52
N GLY A 346 3.64 5.80 18.11
CA GLY A 346 3.42 5.86 19.56
C GLY A 346 2.79 4.61 20.14
#